data_AF-A0A8D2E8C2-F1
#
_entry.id   AF-A0A8D2E8C2-F1
#
_cell.length_a   1.000
_cell.length_b   1.000
_cell.length_c   1.000
_cell.angle_alpha   90.00
_cell.angle_beta   90.00
_cell.angle_gamma   90.00
#
_symmetry.space_group_name_H-M   'P 1'
#
loop_
_entity.id
_entity.type
_entity.pdbx_description
1 polymer ?
#
loop_
_entity_poly.entity_id
_entity_poly.type
_entity_poly.pdbx_seq_one_letter_code
_entity_poly.pdbx_strand_id
1 'polypeptide(L)'
;MSQHRAGRRGGVGKRGGRGRELGGQGKYGAGFSECGTRRIARGEAEFEKAAEEVKRLKTKPADDEMLFIYGRYKQATVGDINTERPGMLDFTGKAKWDAWNELKGTTKEDAMKAYIDKVEELKKKYGI
;
A
#
# COMPACT_ATOMS: atom_id res chain seq x y z
N MET A 1 42.18 -5.20 -28.00
CA MET A 1 41.47 -5.27 -26.70
C MET A 1 40.33 -4.28 -26.71
N SER A 2 39.22 -4.67 -26.10
CA SER A 2 37.83 -4.23 -26.28
C SER A 2 37.56 -2.74 -26.51
N GLN A 3 36.67 -2.53 -27.47
CA GLN A 3 35.80 -1.37 -27.60
C GLN A 3 34.96 -1.19 -26.32
N HIS A 4 34.70 0.06 -25.90
CA HIS A 4 33.34 0.44 -25.49
C HIS A 4 33.09 1.92 -25.77
N ARG A 5 31.97 2.14 -26.46
CA ARG A 5 31.52 3.38 -27.06
C ARG A 5 30.97 4.34 -26.01
N ALA A 6 31.26 5.62 -26.22
CA ALA A 6 30.49 6.73 -25.69
C ALA A 6 29.03 6.68 -26.19
N GLY A 7 28.08 6.89 -25.28
CA GLY A 7 26.66 7.09 -25.57
C GLY A 7 26.20 8.42 -24.99
N ARG A 8 25.96 9.39 -25.88
CA ARG A 8 25.45 10.73 -25.62
C ARG A 8 23.93 10.74 -25.88
N ARG A 9 23.23 11.66 -25.21
CA ARG A 9 21.90 12.27 -25.51
C ARG A 9 20.68 11.66 -24.83
N GLY A 10 19.87 12.56 -24.28
CA GLY A 10 18.47 12.30 -23.95
C GLY A 10 17.86 13.31 -22.99
N GLY A 11 17.94 14.61 -23.29
CA GLY A 11 17.12 15.61 -22.59
C GLY A 11 15.66 15.52 -23.04
N VAL A 12 14.75 15.38 -22.08
CA VAL A 12 13.32 15.71 -22.16
C VAL A 12 12.98 16.16 -20.73
N GLY A 13 12.54 17.38 -20.46
CA GLY A 13 11.53 18.15 -21.16
C GLY A 13 10.39 18.35 -20.16
N LYS A 14 10.23 19.60 -19.72
CA LYS A 14 9.22 20.09 -18.78
C LYS A 14 7.78 19.63 -19.11
N ARG A 15 6.93 19.84 -18.09
CA ARG A 15 5.44 19.93 -18.04
C ARG A 15 4.88 18.72 -17.28
N GLY A 16 3.97 18.86 -16.34
CA GLY A 16 3.11 19.95 -15.93
C GLY A 16 2.15 19.36 -14.89
N GLY A 17 1.65 20.19 -13.99
CA GLY A 17 1.00 19.77 -12.76
C GLY A 17 -0.22 18.88 -12.92
N ARG A 18 -0.40 18.02 -11.91
CA ARG A 18 -1.66 17.63 -11.27
C ARG A 18 -1.24 17.29 -9.84
N GLY A 19 -1.35 18.17 -8.85
CA GLY A 19 -2.55 18.94 -8.59
C GLY A 19 -3.67 17.98 -8.22
N ARG A 20 -3.47 17.21 -7.14
CA ARG A 20 -4.56 16.67 -6.34
C ARG A 20 -4.14 16.68 -4.88
N GLU A 21 -4.17 17.88 -4.31
CA GLU A 21 -4.66 18.05 -2.95
C GLU A 21 -6.01 17.34 -2.86
N LEU A 22 -6.11 16.27 -2.07
CA LEU A 22 -7.31 15.91 -1.35
C LEU A 22 -6.90 15.11 -0.11
N GLY A 23 -7.20 15.69 1.06
CA GLY A 23 -7.44 14.92 2.28
C GLY A 23 -6.28 14.92 3.27
N GLY A 24 -6.18 16.00 4.05
CA GLY A 24 -5.35 16.01 5.25
C GLY A 24 -5.68 14.85 6.19
N GLN A 25 -4.63 14.16 6.61
CA GLN A 25 -4.65 13.26 7.77
C GLN A 25 -3.68 13.85 8.80
N GLY A 26 -4.07 14.99 9.37
CA GLY A 26 -3.65 15.29 10.72
C GLY A 26 -4.34 14.33 11.68
N LYS A 27 -3.70 14.13 12.85
CA LYS A 27 -4.12 13.46 14.09
C LYS A 27 -4.00 11.93 14.18
N TYR A 28 -2.78 11.46 14.43
CA TYR A 28 -2.57 10.39 15.42
C TYR A 28 -1.98 11.02 16.68
N GLY A 29 -2.88 11.59 17.47
CA GLY A 29 -2.58 12.05 18.82
C GLY A 29 -2.33 10.86 19.73
N ALA A 30 -1.41 11.07 20.67
CA ALA A 30 -1.01 10.14 21.70
C ALA A 30 -2.20 9.46 22.41
N GLY A 31 -2.08 8.14 22.59
CA GLY A 31 -2.97 7.29 23.36
C GLY A 31 -2.20 6.09 23.89
N PHE A 32 -1.17 6.37 24.68
CA PHE A 32 -0.44 5.42 25.49
C PHE A 32 -1.37 4.86 26.58
N SER A 33 -1.90 3.64 26.43
CA SER A 33 -2.17 2.71 27.54
C SER A 33 -2.72 1.34 27.07
N GLU A 34 -2.09 0.27 27.56
CA GLU A 34 -2.66 -1.04 27.90
C GLU A 34 -2.76 -2.21 26.88
N CYS A 35 -1.84 -3.16 27.12
CA CYS A 35 -1.84 -4.63 26.93
C CYS A 35 -1.97 -5.20 25.50
N GLY A 36 -0.87 -5.11 24.76
CA GLY A 36 -0.75 -5.36 23.31
C GLY A 36 -0.54 -6.80 22.83
N THR A 37 -1.10 -7.84 23.46
CA THR A 37 -0.99 -9.22 22.92
C THR A 37 -2.31 -9.88 22.52
N ARG A 38 -3.44 -9.51 23.14
CA ARG A 38 -4.74 -10.15 22.83
C ARG A 38 -5.46 -9.53 21.63
N ARG A 39 -5.15 -8.28 21.30
CA ARG A 39 -5.83 -7.50 20.25
C ARG A 39 -5.26 -7.78 18.84
N ILE A 40 -3.97 -8.12 18.76
CA ILE A 40 -3.28 -8.47 17.51
C ILE A 40 -3.82 -9.76 16.90
N ALA A 41 -3.92 -10.82 17.71
CA ALA A 41 -4.32 -12.15 17.23
C ALA A 41 -5.73 -12.15 16.62
N ARG A 42 -6.63 -11.31 17.14
CA ARG A 42 -7.96 -11.11 16.54
C ARG A 42 -7.87 -10.34 15.21
N GLY A 43 -7.07 -9.27 15.16
CA GLY A 43 -6.85 -8.49 13.94
C GLY A 43 -6.25 -9.30 12.80
N GLU A 44 -5.32 -10.20 13.11
CA GLU A 44 -4.72 -11.13 12.14
C GLU A 44 -5.74 -12.11 11.55
N ALA A 45 -6.61 -12.68 12.39
CA ALA A 45 -7.68 -13.58 11.94
C ALA A 45 -8.73 -12.85 11.07
N GLU A 46 -9.13 -11.64 11.47
CA GLU A 46 -10.04 -10.81 10.66
C GLU A 46 -9.38 -10.37 9.34
N PHE A 47 -8.08 -10.09 9.36
CA PHE A 47 -7.28 -9.75 8.19
C PHE A 47 -7.13 -10.92 7.22
N GLU A 48 -6.83 -12.13 7.69
CA GLU A 48 -6.73 -13.31 6.83
C GLU A 48 -8.08 -13.62 6.16
N LYS A 49 -9.16 -13.59 6.96
CA LYS A 49 -10.52 -13.72 6.44
C LYS A 49 -10.82 -12.65 5.40
N ALA A 50 -10.50 -11.39 5.67
CA ALA A 50 -10.67 -10.30 4.71
C ALA A 50 -9.85 -10.53 3.43
N ALA A 51 -8.62 -11.04 3.54
CA ALA A 51 -7.78 -11.36 2.39
C ALA A 51 -8.34 -12.49 1.53
N GLU A 52 -8.94 -13.51 2.14
CA GLU A 52 -9.68 -14.55 1.43
C GLU A 52 -10.92 -13.99 0.73
N GLU A 53 -11.66 -13.12 1.40
CA GLU A 53 -12.86 -12.51 0.84
C GLU A 53 -12.52 -11.64 -0.38
N VAL A 54 -11.45 -10.83 -0.33
CA VAL A 54 -10.98 -10.06 -1.51
C VAL A 54 -10.65 -10.98 -2.69
N LYS A 55 -10.07 -12.16 -2.43
CA LYS A 55 -9.78 -13.15 -3.48
C LYS A 55 -11.04 -13.81 -4.03
N ARG A 56 -12.10 -13.90 -3.24
CA ARG A 56 -13.39 -14.50 -3.60
C ARG A 56 -14.34 -13.53 -4.32
N LEU A 57 -13.99 -12.25 -4.45
CA LEU A 57 -14.77 -11.27 -5.19
C LEU A 57 -14.92 -11.71 -6.66
N LYS A 58 -16.15 -11.69 -7.18
CA LYS A 58 -16.45 -12.04 -8.58
C LYS A 58 -15.92 -11.01 -9.58
N THR A 59 -15.73 -9.78 -9.10
CA THR A 59 -15.26 -8.65 -9.91
C THR A 59 -13.91 -8.21 -9.38
N LYS A 60 -12.94 -8.01 -10.29
CA LYS A 60 -11.63 -7.46 -9.92
C LYS A 60 -11.83 -6.04 -9.37
N PRO A 61 -11.37 -5.73 -8.14
CA PRO A 61 -11.39 -4.37 -7.62
C PRO A 61 -10.62 -3.41 -8.52
N ALA A 62 -10.85 -2.11 -8.35
CA ALA A 62 -10.08 -1.09 -9.05
C ALA A 62 -8.59 -1.21 -8.67
N ASP A 63 -7.70 -0.86 -9.60
CA ASP A 63 -6.27 -1.00 -9.35
C ASP A 63 -5.82 -0.15 -8.14
N ASP A 64 -6.42 1.04 -7.93
CA ASP A 64 -6.19 1.89 -6.76
C ASP A 64 -6.58 1.20 -5.43
N GLU A 65 -7.69 0.46 -5.43
CA GLU A 65 -8.15 -0.29 -4.26
C GLU A 65 -7.20 -1.46 -3.98
N MET A 66 -6.76 -2.16 -5.03
CA MET A 66 -5.75 -3.22 -4.91
C MET A 66 -4.42 -2.69 -4.38
N LEU A 67 -3.99 -1.50 -4.81
CA LEU A 67 -2.77 -0.85 -4.32
C LEU A 67 -2.87 -0.51 -2.82
N PHE A 68 -4.02 0.03 -2.40
CA PHE A 68 -4.27 0.38 -1.00
C PHE A 68 -4.20 -0.83 -0.07
N ILE A 69 -4.87 -1.92 -0.46
CA ILE A 69 -4.90 -3.20 0.24
C ILE A 69 -3.50 -3.82 0.26
N TYR A 70 -2.78 -3.78 -0.86
CA TYR A 70 -1.43 -4.33 -1.00
C TYR A 70 -0.43 -3.63 -0.07
N GLY A 71 -0.39 -2.30 -0.03
CA GLY A 71 0.54 -1.56 0.83
C GLY A 71 0.35 -1.93 2.31
N ARG A 72 -0.92 -1.97 2.76
CA ARG A 72 -1.27 -2.34 4.15
C ARG A 72 -0.99 -3.80 4.45
N TYR A 73 -1.24 -4.69 3.50
CA TYR A 73 -0.87 -6.09 3.62
C TYR A 73 0.63 -6.26 3.85
N LYS A 74 1.45 -5.54 3.07
CA LYS A 74 2.91 -5.56 3.20
C LYS A 74 3.37 -4.96 4.53
N GLN A 75 2.77 -3.85 4.97
CA GLN A 75 3.09 -3.25 6.27
C GLN A 75 2.67 -4.14 7.45
N ALA A 76 1.52 -4.80 7.38
CA ALA A 76 1.05 -5.71 8.43
C ALA A 76 1.93 -6.97 8.55
N THR A 77 2.36 -7.53 7.41
CA THR A 77 3.13 -8.78 7.38
C THR A 77 4.64 -8.56 7.55
N VAL A 78 5.22 -7.72 6.69
CA VAL A 78 6.66 -7.44 6.66
C VAL A 78 7.04 -6.32 7.64
N GLY A 79 6.17 -5.32 7.79
CA GLY A 79 6.52 -4.06 8.46
C GLY A 79 7.07 -3.04 7.46
N ASP A 80 7.93 -2.15 7.96
CA ASP A 80 8.47 -1.04 7.18
C ASP A 80 9.15 -1.48 5.89
N ILE A 81 8.98 -0.65 4.86
CA ILE A 81 9.57 -0.89 3.55
C ILE A 81 11.10 -0.96 3.65
N ASN A 82 11.66 -2.07 3.16
CA ASN A 82 13.10 -2.35 3.15
C ASN A 82 13.62 -2.66 1.74
N THR A 83 12.82 -2.37 0.71
CA THR A 83 13.12 -2.64 -0.70
C THR A 83 13.39 -1.36 -1.45
N GLU A 84 14.27 -1.40 -2.45
CA GLU A 84 14.56 -0.26 -3.31
C GLU A 84 13.42 0.01 -4.29
N ARG A 85 13.26 1.28 -4.69
CA ARG A 85 12.20 1.68 -5.60
C ARG A 85 12.40 1.02 -6.97
N PRO A 86 11.37 0.35 -7.53
CA PRO A 86 11.44 -0.20 -8.88
C PRO A 86 11.80 0.87 -9.92
N GLY A 87 12.50 0.46 -10.97
CA GLY A 87 12.91 1.35 -12.06
C GLY A 87 11.71 2.04 -12.72
N MET A 88 11.93 3.23 -13.29
CA MET A 88 10.85 4.11 -13.81
C MET A 88 9.95 3.50 -14.90
N LEU A 89 10.35 2.37 -15.49
CA LEU A 89 9.59 1.66 -16.53
C LEU A 89 8.49 0.75 -15.96
N ASP A 90 8.54 0.42 -14.67
CA ASP A 90 7.50 -0.37 -13.99
C ASP A 90 6.56 0.54 -13.21
N PHE A 91 5.55 1.08 -13.88
CA PHE A 91 4.55 1.97 -13.28
C PHE A 91 3.74 1.27 -12.18
N THR A 92 3.42 -0.01 -12.36
CA THR A 92 2.63 -0.81 -11.42
C THR A 92 3.43 -1.14 -10.17
N GLY A 93 4.68 -1.61 -10.35
CA GLY A 93 5.61 -1.87 -9.25
C GLY A 93 5.92 -0.59 -8.48
N LYS A 94 6.14 0.52 -9.18
CA LYS A 94 6.34 1.83 -8.56
C LYS A 94 5.15 2.24 -7.70
N ALA A 95 3.92 2.08 -8.18
CA ALA A 95 2.71 2.44 -7.42
C ALA A 95 2.53 1.57 -6.16
N LYS A 96 2.80 0.27 -6.26
CA LYS A 96 2.80 -0.66 -5.11
C LYS A 96 3.84 -0.27 -4.07
N TRP A 97 5.04 0.07 -4.54
CA TRP A 97 6.13 0.51 -3.69
C TRP A 97 5.80 1.83 -3.00
N ASP A 98 5.22 2.79 -3.73
CA ASP A 98 4.79 4.09 -3.21
C ASP A 98 3.78 3.91 -2.06
N ALA A 99 2.72 3.12 -2.31
CA ALA A 99 1.69 2.83 -1.31
C ALA A 99 2.23 2.12 -0.05
N TRP A 100 3.27 1.31 -0.18
CA TRP A 100 3.92 0.67 0.98
C TRP A 100 4.88 1.65 1.69
N ASN A 101 5.62 2.46 0.92
CA ASN A 101 6.53 3.46 1.47
C ASN A 101 5.79 4.55 2.26
N GLU A 102 4.59 4.93 1.84
CA GLU A 102 3.72 5.88 2.57
C GLU A 102 3.28 5.36 3.94
N LEU A 103 3.27 4.04 4.14
CA LEU A 103 2.85 3.41 5.40
C LEU A 103 4.03 3.19 6.37
N LYS A 104 5.25 3.60 6.00
CA LYS A 104 6.42 3.48 6.87
C LYS A 104 6.18 4.17 8.21
N GLY A 105 6.45 3.46 9.31
CA GLY A 105 6.18 3.93 10.67
C GLY A 105 4.74 3.67 11.15
N THR A 106 3.86 3.13 10.31
CA THR A 106 2.53 2.66 10.74
C THR A 106 2.67 1.33 11.46
N THR A 107 1.98 1.17 12.59
CA THR A 107 1.97 -0.11 13.31
C THR A 107 1.26 -1.20 12.50
N LYS A 108 1.58 -2.46 12.77
CA LYS A 108 0.90 -3.60 12.14
C LYS A 108 -0.61 -3.57 12.42
N GLU A 109 -0.99 -3.14 13.62
CA GLU A 109 -2.38 -3.01 14.05
C GLU A 109 -3.18 -2.03 13.20
N ASP A 110 -2.66 -0.81 13.03
CA ASP A 110 -3.31 0.23 12.25
C ASP A 110 -3.40 -0.16 10.77
N ALA A 111 -2.35 -0.80 10.24
CA ALA A 111 -2.35 -1.32 8.88
C ALA A 111 -3.42 -2.41 8.68
N MET A 112 -3.54 -3.36 9.61
CA MET A 112 -4.55 -4.43 9.56
C MET A 112 -5.97 -3.88 9.68
N LYS A 113 -6.23 -2.93 10.60
CA LYS A 113 -7.54 -2.29 10.72
C LYS A 113 -7.95 -1.61 9.43
N ALA A 114 -7.10 -0.72 8.91
CA ALA A 114 -7.38 0.00 7.67
C ALA A 114 -7.53 -0.95 6.47
N TYR A 115 -6.86 -2.10 6.48
CA TYR A 115 -7.07 -3.16 5.49
C TYR A 115 -8.49 -3.73 5.60
N ILE A 116 -8.92 -4.14 6.79
CA ILE A 116 -10.23 -4.74 7.03
C ILE A 116 -11.34 -3.76 6.62
N ASP A 117 -11.28 -2.50 7.06
CA ASP A 117 -12.23 -1.45 6.68
C ASP A 117 -12.36 -1.35 5.15
N LYS A 118 -11.22 -1.34 4.44
CA LYS A 118 -11.23 -1.28 2.97
C LYS A 118 -11.86 -2.51 2.35
N VAL A 119 -11.55 -3.71 2.86
CA VAL A 119 -12.16 -4.94 2.34
C VAL A 119 -13.67 -4.94 2.55
N GLU A 120 -14.17 -4.47 3.70
CA GLU A 120 -15.60 -4.36 3.93
C GLU A 120 -16.29 -3.43 2.93
N GLU A 121 -15.67 -2.30 2.60
CA GLU A 121 -16.15 -1.41 1.52
C GLU A 121 -16.19 -2.14 0.18
N LEU A 122 -15.15 -2.90 -0.16
CA LEU A 122 -15.06 -3.62 -1.43
C LEU A 122 -16.10 -4.73 -1.53
N LYS A 123 -16.34 -5.44 -0.42
CA LYS A 123 -17.41 -6.44 -0.34
C LYS A 123 -18.77 -5.80 -0.61
N LYS A 124 -19.05 -4.64 0.00
CA LYS A 124 -20.31 -3.90 -0.24
C LYS A 124 -20.42 -3.40 -1.68
N LYS A 125 -19.30 -2.95 -2.27
CA LYS A 125 -19.26 -2.35 -3.60
C LYS A 125 -19.33 -3.37 -4.73
N TYR A 126 -18.56 -4.45 -4.64
CA TYR A 126 -18.44 -5.46 -5.70
C TYR A 126 -19.33 -6.68 -5.48
N GLY A 127 -19.84 -6.87 -4.26
CA GLY A 127 -20.61 -8.05 -3.87
C GLY A 127 -19.74 -9.30 -3.79
N ILE A 128 -19.98 -10.11 -2.75
CA ILE A 128 -19.37 -11.45 -2.60
C ILE A 128 -20.46 -12.51 -2.61
#